data_AF-A0A965RJV5-F1
#
_entry.id   AF-A0A965RJV5-F1
#
_cell.length_a   1.000
_cell.length_b   1.000
_cell.length_c   1.000
_cell.angle_alpha   90.00
_cell.angle_beta   90.00
_cell.angle_gamma   90.00
#
_symmetry.space_group_name_H-M   'P 1'
#
loop_
_entity.id
_entity.type
_entity.pdbx_description
1 polymer ?
#
loop_
_entity_poly.entity_id
_entity_poly.type
_entity_poly.pdbx_seq_one_letter_code
_entity_poly.pdbx_strand_id
1 'polypeptide(L)'
;MVGRDFVETTIQNTNINISLANRGVTNKTIFKDLEHIYIDRNNGLSCSNLMNKFFDIVVDFSCYNVEQYKNTIQYINCKKYLLISTQSVLDNNVLNKQDVNDPYYWYCYNKKELEKYVLSLSTDSIIIRPGAIYGHNDYTNRFEYRDNNFYWKNTNNIPSQSNGCVSVKEFSLYLLGIILNINNYYKYQILQIP
;
A
#
# COMPACT_ATOMS: atom_id res chain seq x y z
N MET A 1 -0.16 9.99 -1.06
CA MET A 1 1.10 9.96 -0.27
C MET A 1 2.01 8.79 -0.66
N VAL A 2 1.77 7.59 -0.15
CA VAL A 2 2.77 6.48 -0.12
C VAL A 2 3.26 6.06 -1.51
N GLY A 3 2.37 5.65 -2.41
CA GLY A 3 2.78 5.18 -3.74
C GLY A 3 3.55 6.23 -4.56
N ARG A 4 3.24 7.53 -4.38
CA ARG A 4 3.99 8.62 -5.02
C ARG A 4 5.41 8.70 -4.48
N ASP A 5 5.55 8.76 -3.17
CA ASP A 5 6.85 8.88 -2.52
C ASP A 5 7.74 7.66 -2.79
N PHE A 6 7.14 6.47 -2.87
CA PHE A 6 7.84 5.24 -3.22
C PHE A 6 8.39 5.28 -4.65
N VAL A 7 7.61 5.78 -5.62
CA VAL A 7 8.08 5.95 -7.00
C VAL A 7 9.21 6.97 -7.07
N GLU A 8 9.08 8.14 -6.42
CA GLU A 8 10.14 9.16 -6.34
C GLU A 8 11.43 8.56 -5.75
N THR A 9 11.30 7.84 -4.63
CA THR A 9 12.42 7.18 -3.95
C THR A 9 13.08 6.13 -4.83
N THR A 10 12.30 5.33 -5.56
CA THR A 10 12.83 4.27 -6.42
C THR A 10 13.61 4.86 -7.60
N ILE A 11 13.08 5.90 -8.26
CA ILE A 11 13.75 6.60 -9.37
C ILE A 11 15.06 7.25 -8.91
N GLN A 12 15.07 7.85 -7.72
CA GLN A 12 16.25 8.54 -7.18
C GLN A 12 17.39 7.59 -6.80
N ASN A 13 17.09 6.34 -6.44
CA ASN A 13 18.05 5.41 -5.85
C ASN A 13 18.39 4.22 -6.75
N THR A 14 17.63 3.99 -7.84
CA THR A 14 17.79 2.80 -8.68
C THR A 14 17.45 3.08 -10.15
N ASN A 15 17.78 2.12 -11.01
CA ASN A 15 17.37 2.09 -12.42
C ASN A 15 16.24 1.08 -12.68
N ILE A 16 15.41 0.78 -11.66
CA ILE A 16 14.27 -0.14 -11.81
C ILE A 16 13.27 0.46 -12.80
N ASN A 17 12.81 -0.35 -13.75
CA ASN A 17 11.74 0.04 -14.67
C ASN A 17 10.38 0.00 -13.94
N ILE A 18 9.62 1.08 -14.01
CA ILE A 18 8.38 1.29 -13.25
C ILE A 18 7.23 1.54 -14.22
N SER A 19 6.15 0.77 -14.07
CA SER A 19 4.84 1.04 -14.65
C SER A 19 3.84 1.40 -13.54
N LEU A 20 2.96 2.36 -13.78
CA LEU A 20 1.97 2.85 -12.82
C LEU A 20 0.57 2.40 -13.20
N ALA A 21 -0.07 1.60 -12.36
CA ALA A 21 -1.45 1.15 -12.57
C ALA A 21 -2.43 1.88 -11.65
N ASN A 22 -3.25 2.78 -12.20
CA ASN A 22 -4.26 3.54 -11.43
C ASN A 22 -5.38 4.10 -12.32
N ARG A 23 -6.39 4.74 -11.72
CA ARG A 23 -7.56 5.30 -12.44
C ARG A 23 -7.27 6.51 -13.33
N GLY A 24 -6.10 7.12 -13.21
CA GLY A 24 -5.77 8.35 -13.93
C GLY A 24 -6.70 9.51 -13.58
N VAL A 25 -7.14 9.63 -12.33
CA VAL A 25 -8.07 10.68 -11.88
C VAL A 25 -7.32 11.84 -11.23
N THR A 26 -6.47 11.53 -10.26
CA THR A 26 -5.68 12.51 -9.51
C THR A 26 -4.26 12.58 -10.07
N ASN A 27 -3.67 13.79 -10.13
CA ASN A 27 -2.25 13.99 -10.44
C ASN A 27 -1.76 13.33 -11.75
N LYS A 28 -2.57 13.40 -12.81
CA LYS A 28 -2.34 12.67 -14.07
C LYS A 28 -1.01 12.96 -14.77
N THR A 29 -0.41 14.11 -14.51
CA THR A 29 0.84 14.57 -15.13
C THR A 29 2.09 14.20 -14.32
N ILE A 30 1.92 13.64 -13.11
CA ILE A 30 3.06 13.19 -12.31
C ILE A 30 3.63 11.92 -12.96
N PHE A 31 4.97 11.86 -13.06
CA PHE A 31 5.72 10.76 -13.69
C PHE A 31 5.32 10.52 -15.17
N LYS A 32 5.25 11.60 -15.95
CA LYS A 32 4.88 11.54 -17.38
C LYS A 32 5.76 10.61 -18.24
N ASP A 33 6.99 10.36 -17.79
CA ASP A 33 7.98 9.57 -18.52
C ASP A 33 7.90 8.06 -18.16
N LEU A 34 7.03 7.68 -17.21
CA LEU A 34 6.75 6.28 -16.88
C LEU A 34 5.58 5.74 -17.69
N GLU A 35 5.49 4.41 -17.83
CA GLU A 35 4.30 3.78 -18.42
C GLU A 35 3.10 3.93 -17.47
N HIS A 36 1.96 4.43 -17.97
CA HIS A 36 0.70 4.48 -17.24
C HIS A 36 -0.27 3.42 -17.77
N ILE A 37 -0.76 2.57 -16.87
CA ILE A 37 -1.76 1.54 -17.15
C ILE A 37 -3.06 1.95 -16.46
N TYR A 38 -4.04 2.40 -17.25
CA TYR A 38 -5.30 2.89 -16.69
C TYR A 38 -6.20 1.73 -16.27
N ILE A 39 -6.49 1.63 -14.97
CA ILE A 39 -7.38 0.61 -14.40
C ILE A 39 -8.31 1.22 -13.34
N ASP A 40 -9.52 0.69 -13.21
CA ASP A 40 -10.37 0.89 -12.04
C ASP A 40 -10.69 -0.45 -11.39
N ARG A 41 -10.20 -0.68 -10.17
CA ARG A 41 -10.37 -1.94 -9.45
C ARG A 41 -11.80 -2.21 -8.98
N ASN A 42 -12.66 -1.18 -9.01
CA ASN A 42 -14.09 -1.33 -8.78
C ASN A 42 -14.86 -1.70 -10.07
N ASN A 43 -14.18 -1.72 -11.21
CA ASN A 43 -14.70 -2.20 -12.49
C ASN A 43 -13.74 -3.26 -13.05
N GLY A 44 -13.99 -4.54 -12.74
CA GLY A 44 -13.10 -5.63 -13.12
C GLY A 44 -12.70 -5.67 -14.60
N LEU A 45 -13.60 -5.31 -15.51
CA LEU A 45 -13.28 -5.24 -16.96
C LEU A 45 -12.18 -4.21 -17.26
N SER A 46 -12.14 -3.09 -16.53
CA SER A 46 -11.09 -2.08 -16.67
C SER A 46 -9.70 -2.63 -16.32
N CYS A 47 -9.62 -3.65 -15.45
CA CYS A 47 -8.35 -4.26 -15.06
C CYS A 47 -7.77 -5.17 -16.15
N SER A 48 -8.53 -5.50 -17.20
CA SER A 48 -8.02 -6.28 -18.35
C SER A 48 -6.87 -5.58 -19.09
N ASN A 49 -6.68 -4.27 -18.89
CA ASN A 49 -5.50 -3.55 -19.38
C ASN A 49 -4.15 -4.05 -18.80
N LEU A 50 -4.19 -4.89 -17.76
CA LEU A 50 -3.04 -5.59 -17.21
C LEU A 50 -2.72 -6.90 -17.94
N MET A 51 -3.64 -7.41 -18.77
CA MET A 51 -3.50 -8.67 -19.47
C MET A 51 -2.25 -8.68 -20.37
N ASN A 52 -1.59 -9.83 -20.44
CA ASN A 52 -0.35 -10.06 -21.21
C ASN A 52 0.87 -9.25 -20.74
N LYS A 53 0.78 -8.54 -19.61
CA LYS A 53 1.93 -7.90 -18.97
C LYS A 53 2.53 -8.83 -17.94
N PHE A 54 3.86 -8.78 -17.81
CA PHE A 54 4.61 -9.53 -16.82
C PHE A 54 5.42 -8.56 -15.96
N PHE A 55 5.40 -8.77 -14.65
CA PHE A 55 6.17 -7.96 -13.70
C PHE A 55 7.03 -8.86 -12.80
N ASP A 56 8.27 -8.48 -12.54
CA ASP A 56 9.04 -9.18 -11.51
C ASP A 56 8.40 -8.99 -10.12
N ILE A 57 8.00 -7.75 -9.82
CA ILE A 57 7.37 -7.40 -8.54
C ILE A 57 6.19 -6.47 -8.80
N VAL A 58 5.07 -6.75 -8.14
CA VAL A 58 3.93 -5.82 -8.05
C VAL A 58 3.84 -5.30 -6.62
N VAL A 59 3.80 -3.98 -6.43
CA VAL A 59 3.54 -3.35 -5.13
C VAL A 59 2.17 -2.71 -5.13
N ASP A 60 1.29 -3.19 -4.26
CA ASP A 60 -0.09 -2.76 -4.23
C ASP A 60 -0.42 -1.91 -2.99
N PHE A 61 -0.39 -0.60 -3.20
CA PHE A 61 -0.70 0.41 -2.18
C PHE A 61 -2.20 0.62 -1.93
N SER A 62 -3.06 0.12 -2.82
CA SER A 62 -4.44 0.64 -2.95
C SER A 62 -5.52 -0.41 -2.79
N CYS A 63 -5.19 -1.70 -2.83
CA CYS A 63 -6.19 -2.74 -2.68
C CYS A 63 -6.78 -2.77 -1.27
N TYR A 64 -8.09 -2.54 -1.21
CA TYR A 64 -8.83 -2.37 0.02
C TYR A 64 -9.52 -3.64 0.50
N ASN A 65 -10.03 -4.45 -0.43
CA ASN A 65 -10.86 -5.62 -0.11
C ASN A 65 -10.62 -6.77 -1.11
N VAL A 66 -11.21 -7.94 -0.81
CA VAL A 66 -11.09 -9.17 -1.60
C VAL A 66 -11.58 -8.99 -3.04
N GLU A 67 -12.67 -8.24 -3.25
CA GLU A 67 -13.23 -8.03 -4.59
C GLU A 67 -12.28 -7.24 -5.50
N GLN A 68 -11.71 -6.15 -5.01
CA GLN A 68 -10.71 -5.36 -5.73
C GLN A 68 -9.45 -6.19 -6.07
N TYR A 69 -9.04 -7.07 -5.15
CA TYR A 69 -7.95 -7.99 -5.39
C TYR A 69 -8.30 -8.97 -6.51
N LYS A 70 -9.46 -9.64 -6.45
CA LYS A 70 -9.94 -10.55 -7.51
C LYS A 70 -10.03 -9.86 -8.87
N ASN A 71 -10.52 -8.62 -8.91
CA ASN A 71 -10.63 -7.82 -10.12
C ASN A 71 -9.27 -7.57 -10.78
N THR A 72 -8.18 -7.51 -10.01
CA THR A 72 -6.84 -7.21 -10.53
C THR A 72 -5.99 -8.44 -10.74
N ILE A 73 -5.92 -9.34 -9.75
CA ILE A 73 -4.99 -10.48 -9.75
C ILE A 73 -5.22 -11.43 -10.92
N GLN A 74 -6.47 -11.57 -11.40
CA GLN A 74 -6.80 -12.44 -12.53
C GLN A 74 -6.16 -12.00 -13.86
N TYR A 75 -5.74 -10.73 -13.96
CA TYR A 75 -5.11 -10.15 -15.15
C TYR A 75 -3.62 -9.88 -14.96
N ILE A 76 -3.08 -10.04 -13.74
CA ILE A 76 -1.68 -9.76 -13.42
C ILE A 76 -0.88 -11.07 -13.50
N ASN A 77 0.23 -11.03 -14.22
CA ASN A 77 1.27 -12.05 -14.12
C ASN A 77 2.51 -11.45 -13.45
N CYS A 78 2.90 -11.99 -12.29
CA CYS A 78 4.08 -11.51 -11.58
C CYS A 78 4.82 -12.60 -10.82
N LYS A 79 6.14 -12.41 -10.60
CA LYS A 79 6.93 -13.35 -9.77
C LYS A 79 6.62 -13.18 -8.29
N LYS A 80 6.49 -11.94 -7.79
CA LYS A 80 6.15 -11.68 -6.39
C LYS A 80 5.18 -10.50 -6.22
N TYR A 81 4.21 -10.66 -5.32
CA TYR A 81 3.18 -9.66 -5.03
C TYR A 81 3.35 -9.08 -3.62
N LEU A 82 3.55 -7.76 -3.51
CA LEU A 82 3.65 -7.05 -2.24
C LEU A 82 2.33 -6.34 -1.98
N LEU A 83 1.53 -6.87 -1.06
CA LEU A 83 0.31 -6.21 -0.61
C LEU A 83 0.63 -5.27 0.55
N ILE A 84 0.37 -3.96 0.36
CA ILE A 84 0.41 -3.01 1.47
C ILE A 84 -0.91 -3.10 2.24
N SER A 85 -0.81 -3.53 3.49
CA SER A 85 -1.89 -3.64 4.45
C SER A 85 -1.77 -2.57 5.55
N THR A 86 -2.08 -2.91 6.79
CA THR A 86 -2.08 -2.00 7.94
C THR A 86 -1.93 -2.80 9.24
N GLN A 87 -1.29 -2.25 10.26
CA GLN A 87 -1.34 -2.83 11.61
C GLN A 87 -2.75 -2.85 12.21
N SER A 88 -3.69 -2.02 11.71
CA SER A 88 -5.08 -1.98 12.18
C SER A 88 -5.83 -3.31 12.06
N VAL A 89 -5.37 -4.25 11.22
CA VAL A 89 -5.95 -5.62 11.14
C VAL A 89 -5.78 -6.42 12.44
N LEU A 90 -4.89 -5.96 13.32
CA LEU A 90 -4.61 -6.53 14.65
C LEU A 90 -5.47 -5.91 15.75
N ASP A 91 -6.24 -4.86 15.46
CA ASP A 91 -7.07 -4.17 16.45
C ASP A 91 -8.34 -4.98 16.78
N ASN A 92 -8.18 -5.95 17.68
CA ASN A 92 -9.29 -6.78 18.14
C ASN A 92 -10.35 -5.99 18.92
N ASN A 93 -10.00 -4.82 19.49
CA ASN A 93 -10.99 -4.00 20.19
C ASN A 93 -12.02 -3.42 19.22
N VAL A 94 -11.58 -3.05 18.01
CA VAL A 94 -12.47 -2.61 16.94
C VAL A 94 -13.20 -3.79 16.31
N LEU A 95 -12.47 -4.86 15.95
CA LEU A 95 -13.05 -6.00 15.24
C LEU A 95 -14.07 -6.76 16.08
N ASN A 96 -13.89 -6.87 17.39
CA ASN A 96 -14.83 -7.59 18.27
C ASN A 96 -16.13 -6.81 18.51
N LYS A 97 -16.11 -5.47 18.38
CA LYS A 97 -17.33 -4.65 18.53
C LYS A 97 -18.32 -4.90 17.39
N GLN A 98 -17.83 -5.26 16.20
CA GLN A 98 -18.65 -5.47 15.00
C GLN A 98 -19.59 -4.29 14.70
N ASP A 99 -19.14 -3.07 14.97
CA ASP A 99 -19.93 -1.87 14.73
C ASP A 99 -19.97 -1.56 13.24
N VAL A 100 -21.05 -1.97 12.58
CA VAL A 100 -21.25 -1.76 11.14
C VAL A 100 -21.39 -0.29 10.74
N ASN A 101 -21.61 0.61 11.71
CA ASN A 101 -21.68 2.05 11.46
C ASN A 101 -20.31 2.74 11.60
N ASP A 102 -19.29 2.05 12.11
CA ASP A 102 -17.93 2.58 12.23
C ASP A 102 -17.14 2.34 10.93
N PRO A 103 -16.75 3.39 10.18
CA PRO A 103 -15.92 3.23 9.00
C PRO A 103 -14.55 2.60 9.30
N TYR A 104 -14.02 2.80 10.52
CA TYR A 104 -12.77 2.21 10.93
C TYR A 104 -12.90 0.69 11.13
N TYR A 105 -14.05 0.21 11.63
CA TYR A 105 -14.36 -1.23 11.65
C TYR A 105 -14.29 -1.84 10.25
N TRP A 106 -14.97 -1.24 9.27
CA TRP A 106 -14.93 -1.73 7.88
C TRP A 106 -13.53 -1.69 7.29
N TYR A 107 -12.73 -0.67 7.62
CA TYR A 107 -11.34 -0.61 7.18
C TYR A 107 -10.52 -1.78 7.72
N CYS A 108 -10.57 -2.03 9.03
CA CYS A 108 -9.88 -3.14 9.67
C CYS A 108 -10.36 -4.50 9.14
N TYR A 109 -11.68 -4.67 9.04
CA TYR A 109 -12.30 -5.91 8.60
C TYR A 109 -11.93 -6.24 7.15
N ASN A 110 -12.12 -5.30 6.22
CA ASN A 110 -11.83 -5.54 4.80
C ASN A 110 -10.36 -5.85 4.54
N LYS A 111 -9.44 -5.15 5.20
CA LYS A 111 -8.01 -5.43 5.10
C LYS A 111 -7.65 -6.78 5.70
N LYS A 112 -8.24 -7.17 6.84
CA LYS A 112 -8.00 -8.48 7.46
C LYS A 112 -8.51 -9.64 6.60
N GLU A 113 -9.71 -9.52 6.03
CA GLU A 113 -10.26 -10.53 5.12
C GLU A 113 -9.46 -10.61 3.82
N LEU A 114 -8.99 -9.47 3.30
CA LEU A 114 -8.09 -9.44 2.16
C LEU A 114 -6.78 -10.20 2.44
N GLU A 115 -6.13 -9.97 3.59
CA GLU A 115 -4.91 -10.70 3.95
C GLU A 115 -5.14 -12.21 4.01
N LYS A 116 -6.23 -12.65 4.65
CA LYS A 116 -6.60 -14.08 4.68
C LYS A 116 -6.79 -14.65 3.28
N TYR A 117 -7.47 -13.91 2.41
CA TYR A 117 -7.69 -14.33 1.04
C TYR A 117 -6.36 -14.46 0.28
N VAL A 118 -5.48 -13.47 0.34
CA VAL A 118 -4.17 -13.51 -0.34
C VAL A 118 -3.32 -14.68 0.16
N LEU A 119 -3.29 -14.92 1.47
CA LEU A 119 -2.54 -16.05 2.05
C LEU A 119 -3.13 -17.42 1.69
N SER A 120 -4.41 -17.49 1.32
CA SER A 120 -5.04 -18.73 0.86
C SER A 120 -4.70 -19.10 -0.58
N LEU A 121 -4.11 -18.17 -1.34
CA LEU A 121 -3.74 -18.37 -2.75
C LEU A 121 -2.32 -18.90 -2.91
N SER A 122 -2.04 -19.46 -4.08
CA SER A 122 -0.70 -19.96 -4.44
C SER A 122 0.27 -18.88 -4.92
N THR A 123 -0.20 -17.63 -5.08
CA THR A 123 0.58 -16.46 -5.49
C THR A 123 1.67 -16.17 -4.46
N ASP A 124 2.93 -16.15 -4.88
CA ASP A 124 4.06 -15.74 -4.02
C ASP A 124 3.85 -14.28 -3.57
N SER A 125 3.58 -14.09 -2.29
CA SER A 125 3.07 -12.83 -1.75
C SER A 125 3.69 -12.46 -0.41
N ILE A 126 4.03 -11.19 -0.27
CA ILE A 126 4.45 -10.57 0.99
C ILE A 126 3.40 -9.54 1.39
N ILE A 127 2.91 -9.63 2.63
CA ILE A 127 1.99 -8.66 3.21
C ILE A 127 2.79 -7.73 4.10
N ILE A 128 2.68 -6.43 3.86
CA ILE A 128 3.42 -5.40 4.61
C ILE A 128 2.41 -4.61 5.42
N ARG A 129 2.55 -4.62 6.75
CA ARG A 129 1.69 -3.92 7.71
C ARG A 129 2.44 -2.73 8.31
N PRO A 130 2.39 -1.55 7.69
CA PRO A 130 2.89 -0.33 8.32
C PRO A 130 2.02 0.08 9.51
N GLY A 131 2.62 0.81 10.44
CA GLY A 131 1.92 1.67 11.38
C GLY A 131 1.29 2.89 10.67
N ALA A 132 1.01 3.94 11.44
CA ALA A 132 0.48 5.17 10.87
C ALA A 132 1.56 5.91 10.06
N ILE A 133 1.43 5.91 8.73
CA ILE A 133 2.35 6.64 7.86
C ILE A 133 2.00 8.13 7.87
N TYR A 134 2.99 8.99 8.11
CA TYR A 134 2.85 10.45 8.07
C TYR A 134 3.81 11.10 7.06
N GLY A 135 3.46 12.27 6.55
CA GLY A 135 4.31 13.02 5.64
C GLY A 135 3.53 13.93 4.69
N HIS A 136 4.25 14.55 3.77
CA HIS A 136 3.67 15.41 2.75
C HIS A 136 2.75 14.61 1.81
N ASN A 137 1.72 15.28 1.28
CA ASN A 137 0.68 14.68 0.42
C ASN A 137 -0.21 13.63 1.12
N ASP A 138 -0.28 13.64 2.46
CA ASP A 138 -1.31 12.90 3.19
C ASP A 138 -2.68 13.54 2.95
N TYR A 139 -3.61 12.77 2.39
CA TYR A 139 -4.98 13.19 2.11
C TYR A 139 -5.96 12.82 3.23
N THR A 140 -5.51 12.07 4.23
CA THR A 140 -6.36 11.57 5.33
C THR A 140 -6.63 12.62 6.40
N ASN A 141 -5.92 13.75 6.37
CA ASN A 141 -6.08 14.86 7.32
C ASN A 141 -5.84 14.46 8.79
N ARG A 142 -5.07 13.38 9.03
CA ARG A 142 -4.70 12.88 10.37
C ARG A 142 -3.57 13.69 11.01
N PHE A 143 -2.76 14.34 10.19
CA PHE A 143 -1.59 15.10 10.62
C PHE A 143 -1.68 16.55 10.16
N GLU A 144 -1.06 17.43 10.93
CA GLU A 144 -0.83 18.83 10.60
C GLU A 144 0.69 19.09 10.52
N TYR A 145 1.10 19.98 9.62
CA TYR A 145 2.48 20.41 9.49
C TYR A 145 2.62 21.84 10.01
N ARG A 146 3.43 22.03 11.05
CA ARG A 146 3.70 23.34 11.67
C ARG A 146 5.10 23.36 12.26
N ASP A 147 5.73 24.52 12.33
CA ASP A 147 7.08 24.69 12.92
C ASP A 147 8.10 23.67 12.39
N ASN A 148 8.07 23.42 11.07
CA ASN A 148 8.86 22.44 10.35
C ASN A 148 8.72 20.96 10.82
N ASN A 149 7.66 20.64 11.56
CA ASN A 149 7.40 19.30 12.09
C ASN A 149 5.96 18.83 11.78
N PHE A 150 5.77 17.51 11.78
CA PHE A 150 4.44 16.90 11.73
C PHE A 150 3.91 16.68 13.14
N TYR A 151 2.62 16.89 13.33
CA TYR A 151 1.89 16.61 14.56
C TYR A 151 0.61 15.86 14.25
N TRP A 152 0.13 15.03 15.17
CA TRP A 152 -1.24 14.55 15.12
C TRP A 152 -2.19 15.74 15.21
N LYS A 153 -3.16 15.79 14.29
CA LYS A 153 -4.08 16.91 14.17
C LYS A 153 -4.79 17.21 15.49
N ASN A 154 -4.89 18.49 15.85
CA ASN A 154 -5.48 18.96 17.10
C ASN A 154 -4.71 18.50 18.36
N THR A 155 -3.43 18.16 18.26
CA THR A 155 -2.59 17.78 19.39
C THR A 155 -1.19 18.40 19.27
N ASN A 156 -0.39 18.30 20.34
CA ASN A 156 1.05 18.60 20.31
C ASN A 156 1.92 17.34 20.16
N ASN A 157 1.32 16.20 19.81
CA ASN A 157 2.03 14.93 19.72
C ASN A 157 2.69 14.76 18.35
N ILE A 158 4.01 14.57 18.35
CA ILE A 158 4.79 14.28 17.14
C ILE A 158 4.65 12.78 16.82
N PRO A 159 4.27 12.40 15.58
CA PRO A 159 4.27 11.00 15.18
C PRO A 159 5.71 10.48 15.13
N SER A 160 5.94 9.31 15.72
CA SER A 160 7.26 8.68 15.76
C SER A 160 7.12 7.16 15.82
N GLN A 161 8.22 6.44 15.55
CA GLN A 161 8.25 4.98 15.62
C GLN A 161 7.83 4.46 17.00
N SER A 162 8.17 5.19 18.08
CA SER A 162 7.77 4.86 19.45
C SER A 162 6.25 4.86 19.64
N ASN A 163 5.51 5.58 18.79
CA ASN A 163 4.05 5.65 18.79
C ASN A 163 3.44 4.87 17.61
N GLY A 164 4.17 3.92 17.01
CA GLY A 164 3.70 3.12 15.88
C GLY A 164 3.43 3.94 14.63
N CYS A 165 4.27 4.95 14.38
CA CYS A 165 4.23 5.77 13.17
C CYS A 165 5.57 5.70 12.42
N VAL A 166 5.51 5.83 11.10
CA VAL A 166 6.69 5.92 10.23
C VAL A 166 6.53 7.06 9.24
N SER A 167 7.61 7.79 8.95
CA SER A 167 7.54 8.80 7.90
C SER A 167 7.39 8.13 6.54
N VAL A 168 6.72 8.80 5.59
CA VAL A 168 6.56 8.25 4.24
C VAL A 168 7.91 7.96 3.58
N LYS A 169 8.93 8.79 3.83
CA LYS A 169 10.29 8.62 3.30
C LYS A 169 10.97 7.37 3.86
N GLU A 170 10.93 7.17 5.17
CA GLU A 170 11.48 5.96 5.80
C GLU A 170 10.75 4.72 5.30
N PHE A 171 9.42 4.76 5.22
CA PHE A 171 8.63 3.64 4.72
C PHE A 171 8.97 3.29 3.26
N SER A 172 9.12 4.29 2.38
CA SER A 172 9.54 4.07 1.00
C SER A 172 10.93 3.45 0.90
N LEU A 173 11.88 3.87 1.74
CA LEU A 173 13.22 3.28 1.80
C LEU A 173 13.19 1.84 2.32
N TYR A 174 12.36 1.53 3.32
CA TYR A 174 12.16 0.15 3.78
C TYR A 174 11.59 -0.73 2.66
N LEU A 175 10.56 -0.26 1.95
CA LEU A 175 9.99 -0.99 0.81
C LEU A 175 11.02 -1.22 -0.29
N LEU A 176 11.83 -0.20 -0.61
CA LEU A 176 12.89 -0.32 -1.60
C LEU A 176 13.94 -1.35 -1.16
N GLY A 177 14.33 -1.34 0.11
CA GLY A 177 15.23 -2.34 0.70
C GLY A 177 14.69 -3.77 0.57
N ILE A 178 13.39 -3.97 0.81
CA ILE A 178 12.71 -5.26 0.62
C ILE A 178 12.80 -5.70 -0.85
N ILE A 179 12.50 -4.79 -1.79
CA ILE A 179 12.52 -5.07 -3.23
C ILE A 179 13.92 -5.43 -3.73
N LEU A 180 14.95 -4.70 -3.29
CA LEU A 180 16.33 -4.99 -3.66
C LEU A 180 16.84 -6.33 -3.11
N ASN A 181 16.22 -6.82 -2.03
CA ASN A 181 16.56 -8.09 -1.37
C ASN A 181 15.45 -9.13 -1.49
N ILE A 182 14.60 -9.04 -2.53
CA ILE A 182 13.33 -9.79 -2.58
C ILE A 182 13.48 -11.31 -2.50
N ASN A 183 14.61 -11.83 -2.95
CA ASN A 183 14.93 -13.25 -2.94
C ASN A 183 15.25 -13.80 -1.53
N ASN A 184 15.51 -12.92 -0.55
CA ASN A 184 15.75 -13.30 0.84
C ASN A 184 14.46 -13.48 1.65
N TYR A 185 13.30 -13.15 1.07
CA TYR A 185 12.00 -13.24 1.73
C TYR A 185 11.26 -14.50 1.31
N TYR A 186 10.58 -15.13 2.28
CA TYR A 186 9.79 -16.33 2.06
C TYR A 186 8.61 -16.08 1.13
N LYS A 187 8.11 -17.17 0.52
CA LYS A 187 6.96 -17.15 -0.40
C LYS A 187 5.69 -16.56 0.21
N TYR A 188 5.49 -16.77 1.52
CA TYR A 188 4.37 -16.24 2.27
C TYR A 188 4.89 -15.64 3.56
N GLN A 189 4.87 -14.31 3.64
CA GLN A 189 5.42 -13.61 4.80
C GLN A 189 4.61 -12.37 5.11
N ILE A 190 4.46 -12.10 6.40
CA ILE A 190 3.90 -10.84 6.90
C ILE A 190 5.03 -10.05 7.56
N LEU A 191 5.27 -8.84 7.08
CA LEU A 191 6.24 -7.91 7.62
C LEU A 191 5.50 -6.79 8.34
N GLN A 192 5.79 -6.59 9.63
CA GLN A 192 5.28 -5.44 10.37
C GLN A 192 6.36 -4.35 10.37
N ILE A 193 5.99 -3.16 9.94
CA ILE A 193 6.86 -1.99 9.95
C ILE A 193 6.24 -1.01 10.96
N PRO A 194 7.04 -0.41 11.85
CA PRO A 194 6.58 0.61 12.80
C PRO A 194 5.79 1.73 12.14
#